data_AF-A0A2E0PDH7-F1
#
_entry.id   AF-A0A2E0PDH7-F1
#
_cell.length_a   1.000
_cell.length_b   1.000
_cell.length_c   1.000
_cell.angle_alpha   90.00
_cell.angle_beta   90.00
_cell.angle_gamma   90.00
#
_symmetry.space_group_name_H-M   'P 1'
#
loop_
_entity.id
_entity.type
_entity.pdbx_description
1 polymer ?
#
loop_
_entity_poly.entity_id
_entity_poly.type
_entity_poly.pdbx_seq_one_letter_code
_entity_poly.pdbx_strand_id
1 'polypeptide(L)'
;MPLSNSNFYWFYEEMISGKVQFLIGLLLLSLWHNPWARAGDWPTYRHDNQRSSITLESLKLPLSKRWQLIPKQPPSPAWGKPAKYDFYVSPQTRKPLVHRLAYDHAYHVTAVGDQVFYGSSAEHTVNCLDAYSGKEKWVFFTDGPMRFVPSVYGGRVYAGSDDGKVYCLDADSGRLIWAYTAASKRNTLVPNDGRLVSPWSVRSSVVVDNGTAYFTSGFFPHEGVYMSAVDAATGRASKDYHWEHFHLNKGSFQGYMLLSDSKIYMPGGRSTPFYFDRNSGKRLGQFAKGNGMGTFALLADNRIFHGPADRSGGVLTEASLSGDRAASHADALDMIVDSQVMYLLTSNRVTAMTRSNRRLLWSQKVEGGASMILAGETLYIGSRNKVAALNASNGRVQWSDSVPGNPLGLAVANGALLVSTETGAILSFSQESKYPSAWILY
;
A
#
# COMPACT_ATOMS: atom_id res chain seq x y z
N MET A 1 56.74 30.52 -43.08
CA MET A 1 56.70 31.98 -43.34
C MET A 1 56.01 32.19 -44.69
N PRO A 2 55.22 33.26 -44.89
CA PRO A 2 53.93 33.57 -44.21
C PRO A 2 52.82 33.85 -45.26
N LEU A 3 51.53 33.84 -44.89
CA LEU A 3 50.57 34.98 -44.90
C LEU A 3 49.23 34.41 -45.43
N SER A 4 48.02 34.85 -45.12
CA SER A 4 47.38 35.57 -44.00
C SER A 4 45.88 35.65 -44.36
N ASN A 5 45.02 35.48 -43.36
CA ASN A 5 43.61 35.89 -43.22
C ASN A 5 42.88 36.55 -44.40
N SER A 6 41.71 36.01 -44.75
CA SER A 6 40.40 36.68 -44.63
C SER A 6 39.32 35.87 -45.37
N ASN A 7 38.53 35.06 -44.65
CA ASN A 7 37.21 34.56 -45.11
C ASN A 7 36.46 33.74 -44.03
N PHE A 8 36.57 34.12 -42.76
CA PHE A 8 35.82 33.47 -41.66
C PHE A 8 34.89 34.41 -40.88
N TYR A 9 34.62 35.60 -41.42
CA TYR A 9 33.75 36.61 -40.82
C TYR A 9 32.59 37.02 -41.74
N TRP A 10 31.98 36.06 -42.44
CA TRP A 10 30.81 36.31 -43.32
C TRP A 10 29.66 35.31 -43.16
N PHE A 11 29.58 34.62 -42.02
CA PHE A 11 28.43 33.76 -41.70
C PHE A 11 27.86 33.95 -40.29
N TYR A 12 28.40 34.87 -39.50
CA TYR A 12 27.95 35.11 -38.12
C TYR A 12 27.09 36.37 -37.94
N GLU A 13 27.03 37.28 -38.92
CA GLU A 13 26.26 38.53 -38.82
C GLU A 13 24.88 38.52 -39.53
N GLU A 14 24.51 37.44 -40.23
CA GLU A 14 23.21 37.38 -40.93
C GLU A 14 22.11 36.56 -40.23
N MET A 15 22.40 35.94 -39.08
CA MET A 15 21.40 35.21 -38.28
C MET A 15 20.90 35.93 -37.02
N ILE A 16 21.30 37.18 -36.82
CA ILE A 16 20.77 38.05 -35.76
C ILE A 16 19.95 39.17 -36.39
N SER A 17 18.84 38.83 -37.04
CA SER A 17 17.80 39.79 -37.35
C SER A 17 16.40 39.22 -37.12
N GLY A 18 15.67 39.87 -36.21
CA GLY A 18 14.23 40.08 -36.33
C GLY A 18 13.23 38.99 -35.94
N LYS A 19 13.59 37.70 -35.77
CA LYS A 19 12.57 36.64 -35.54
C LYS A 19 12.73 35.73 -34.32
N VAL A 20 13.77 35.90 -33.51
CA VAL A 20 14.00 35.02 -32.33
C VAL A 20 13.58 35.65 -30.99
N GLN A 21 13.33 36.96 -30.93
CA GLN A 21 12.86 37.61 -29.68
C GLN A 21 11.35 37.44 -29.40
N PHE A 22 10.54 37.09 -30.39
CA PHE A 22 9.09 36.89 -30.19
C PHE A 22 8.72 35.47 -29.72
N LEU A 23 9.61 34.49 -29.94
CA LEU A 23 9.41 33.09 -29.48
C LEU A 23 9.93 32.87 -28.06
N ILE A 24 10.90 33.67 -27.59
CA ILE A 24 11.40 33.58 -26.21
C ILE A 24 10.44 34.28 -25.22
N GLY A 25 9.70 35.30 -25.66
CA GLY A 25 8.65 35.95 -24.86
C GLY A 25 7.39 35.10 -24.63
N LEU A 26 7.06 34.20 -25.56
CA LEU A 26 5.90 33.30 -25.47
C LEU A 26 6.20 31.98 -24.72
N LEU A 27 7.46 31.57 -24.63
CA LEU A 27 7.92 30.43 -23.83
C LEU A 27 8.21 30.79 -22.36
N LEU A 28 8.36 32.08 -22.03
CA LEU A 28 8.53 32.56 -20.66
C LEU A 28 7.23 32.96 -19.95
N LEU A 29 6.09 32.92 -20.65
CA LEU A 29 4.75 33.16 -20.10
C LEU A 29 3.97 31.88 -19.76
N SER A 30 4.52 30.69 -20.02
CA SER A 30 3.95 29.40 -19.58
C SER A 30 4.62 28.81 -18.33
N LEU A 31 5.52 29.56 -17.69
CA LEU A 31 6.10 29.23 -16.37
C LEU A 31 5.41 30.03 -15.25
N TRP A 32 4.09 30.18 -15.33
CA TRP A 32 3.33 30.26 -14.10
C TRP A 32 3.28 28.85 -13.53
N HIS A 33 4.13 28.61 -12.52
CA HIS A 33 3.91 27.53 -11.57
C HIS A 33 2.47 27.65 -11.07
N ASN A 34 1.58 26.84 -11.63
CA ASN A 34 0.30 26.56 -11.02
C ASN A 34 0.64 25.78 -9.74
N PRO A 35 0.49 26.37 -8.54
CA PRO A 35 0.71 25.65 -7.28
C PRO A 35 -0.57 24.87 -6.94
N TRP A 36 -1.25 24.34 -7.94
CA TRP A 36 -2.39 23.48 -7.73
C TRP A 36 -1.82 22.15 -7.30
N ALA A 37 -2.07 21.80 -6.03
CA ALA A 37 -1.81 20.48 -5.51
C ALA A 37 -2.36 19.48 -6.53
N ARG A 38 -1.46 18.78 -7.22
CA ARG A 38 -1.87 17.81 -8.22
C ARG A 38 -2.44 16.64 -7.43
N ALA A 39 -3.76 16.48 -7.49
CA ALA A 39 -4.45 15.32 -6.96
C ALA A 39 -3.72 14.07 -7.44
N GLY A 40 -3.23 13.28 -6.49
CA GLY A 40 -2.55 12.04 -6.73
C GLY A 40 -3.50 10.86 -6.58
N ASP A 41 -3.00 9.71 -7.02
CA ASP A 41 -3.67 8.42 -6.85
C ASP A 41 -3.02 7.64 -5.70
N TRP A 42 -3.79 6.69 -5.16
CA TRP A 42 -3.37 5.68 -4.21
C TRP A 42 -3.81 4.29 -4.71
N PRO A 43 -3.16 3.77 -5.77
CA PRO A 43 -3.68 2.66 -6.57
C PRO A 43 -3.58 1.29 -5.90
N THR A 44 -2.76 1.13 -4.87
CA THR A 44 -2.57 -0.14 -4.13
C THR A 44 -2.37 0.13 -2.64
N TYR A 45 -2.43 -0.91 -1.83
CA TYR A 45 -2.09 -0.83 -0.40
C TYR A 45 -0.74 -0.13 -0.18
N ARG A 46 -0.75 0.86 0.74
CA ARG A 46 0.41 1.70 1.05
C ARG A 46 1.06 2.34 -0.19
N HIS A 47 0.20 2.86 -1.07
CA HIS A 47 0.49 3.69 -2.24
C HIS A 47 1.10 2.96 -3.43
N ASP A 48 2.15 2.16 -3.23
CA ASP A 48 2.92 1.54 -4.33
C ASP A 48 3.32 0.08 -4.06
N ASN A 49 3.94 -0.57 -5.04
CA ASN A 49 4.37 -1.96 -4.98
C ASN A 49 5.53 -2.22 -3.99
N GLN A 50 6.12 -1.16 -3.43
CA GLN A 50 7.14 -1.21 -2.38
C GLN A 50 6.55 -0.95 -0.99
N ARG A 51 5.27 -0.58 -0.91
CA ARG A 51 4.51 -0.28 0.33
C ARG A 51 5.06 0.93 1.08
N SER A 52 5.54 1.93 0.34
CA SER A 52 6.23 3.10 0.89
C SER A 52 5.40 3.91 1.88
N SER A 53 4.07 3.98 1.68
CA SER A 53 3.18 4.92 2.37
C SER A 53 3.54 6.39 2.15
N ILE A 54 4.16 6.72 1.01
CA ILE A 54 4.58 8.09 0.66
C ILE A 54 3.86 8.54 -0.60
N THR A 55 3.23 9.72 -0.57
CA THR A 55 2.77 10.45 -1.76
C THR A 55 3.34 11.86 -1.78
N LEU A 56 3.49 12.43 -2.97
CA LEU A 56 3.88 13.83 -3.15
C LEU A 56 2.70 14.80 -2.99
N GLU A 57 1.48 14.29 -3.04
CA GLU A 57 0.29 15.11 -2.83
C GLU A 57 0.30 15.76 -1.44
N SER A 58 -0.03 17.03 -1.38
CA SER A 58 -0.09 17.81 -0.14
C SER A 58 -1.48 18.39 0.04
N LEU A 59 -2.07 18.15 1.21
CA LEU A 59 -3.34 18.76 1.59
C LEU A 59 -3.07 19.98 2.46
N LYS A 60 -3.64 21.13 2.10
CA LYS A 60 -3.62 22.30 2.98
C LYS A 60 -4.62 22.10 4.14
N LEU A 61 -4.14 22.36 5.36
CA LEU A 61 -4.87 22.24 6.61
C LEU A 61 -5.55 23.59 6.97
N PRO A 62 -6.62 23.62 7.80
CA PRO A 62 -7.27 22.48 8.43
C PRO A 62 -8.15 21.69 7.44
N LEU A 63 -8.37 20.41 7.76
CA LEU A 63 -9.33 19.57 7.04
C LEU A 63 -10.66 19.54 7.80
N SER A 64 -11.74 19.37 7.06
CA SER A 64 -13.08 19.06 7.57
C SER A 64 -13.57 17.74 6.97
N LYS A 65 -14.37 17.03 7.75
CA LYS A 65 -14.99 15.78 7.31
C LYS A 65 -15.92 16.05 6.12
N ARG A 66 -15.63 15.43 4.98
CA ARG A 66 -16.40 15.53 3.74
C ARG A 66 -17.57 14.55 3.74
N TRP A 67 -17.29 13.28 4.04
CA TRP A 67 -18.29 12.21 4.16
C TRP A 67 -17.77 11.10 5.06
N GLN A 68 -18.69 10.22 5.46
CA GLN A 68 -18.39 9.06 6.28
C GLN A 68 -19.33 7.91 5.93
N LEU A 69 -18.74 6.77 5.61
CA LEU A 69 -19.42 5.48 5.48
C LEU A 69 -19.28 4.73 6.80
N ILE A 70 -20.40 4.28 7.36
CA ILE A 70 -20.45 3.31 8.46
C ILE A 70 -21.03 2.01 7.91
N PRO A 71 -20.25 0.92 7.82
CA PRO A 71 -20.78 -0.32 7.30
C PRO A 71 -21.76 -0.95 8.30
N LYS A 72 -22.70 -1.74 7.78
CA LYS A 72 -23.64 -2.50 8.62
C LYS A 72 -22.92 -3.61 9.41
N GLN A 73 -21.89 -4.19 8.79
CA GLN A 73 -21.07 -5.24 9.39
C GLN A 73 -19.62 -4.76 9.48
N PRO A 74 -19.00 -4.82 10.67
CA PRO A 74 -17.58 -4.52 10.80
C PRO A 74 -16.74 -5.57 10.03
N PRO A 75 -15.46 -5.27 9.75
CA PRO A 75 -14.55 -6.24 9.16
C PRO A 75 -14.57 -7.51 9.99
N SER A 76 -14.53 -8.65 9.32
CA SER A 76 -14.54 -9.94 10.00
C SER A 76 -13.27 -10.71 9.71
N PRO A 77 -12.19 -10.48 10.48
CA PRO A 77 -10.85 -10.95 10.17
C PRO A 77 -10.72 -12.47 10.06
N ALA A 78 -9.78 -12.94 9.24
CA ALA A 78 -9.47 -14.36 9.07
C ALA A 78 -8.83 -14.96 10.31
N TRP A 79 -8.17 -14.11 11.11
CA TRP A 79 -7.50 -14.48 12.33
C TRP A 79 -7.99 -13.57 13.45
N GLY A 80 -8.46 -14.17 14.55
CA GLY A 80 -8.89 -13.42 15.72
C GLY A 80 -7.75 -12.60 16.36
N LYS A 81 -8.11 -11.75 17.32
CA LYS A 81 -7.13 -11.01 18.11
C LYS A 81 -6.16 -11.96 18.82
N PRO A 82 -4.85 -11.64 18.90
CA PRO A 82 -3.92 -12.50 19.62
C PRO A 82 -4.37 -12.59 21.07
N ALA A 83 -3.92 -13.64 21.76
CA ALA A 83 -4.12 -13.73 23.20
C ALA A 83 -3.62 -12.44 23.87
N LYS A 84 -4.33 -11.98 24.91
CA LYS A 84 -3.94 -10.77 25.64
C LYS A 84 -2.51 -10.87 26.18
N TYR A 85 -2.08 -12.08 26.58
CA TYR A 85 -0.75 -12.36 27.09
C TYR A 85 -0.28 -13.75 26.62
N ASP A 86 1.03 -13.89 26.42
CA ASP A 86 1.68 -15.21 26.31
C ASP A 86 2.27 -15.57 27.68
N PHE A 87 1.56 -16.43 28.43
CA PHE A 87 1.98 -16.88 29.76
C PHE A 87 3.26 -17.73 29.74
N TYR A 88 3.64 -18.28 28.59
CA TYR A 88 4.84 -19.11 28.45
C TYR A 88 6.08 -18.29 28.07
N VAL A 89 5.92 -17.16 27.38
CA VAL A 89 7.06 -16.35 26.90
C VAL A 89 7.25 -15.02 27.60
N SER A 90 6.20 -14.45 28.19
CA SER A 90 6.35 -13.21 28.94
C SER A 90 5.63 -13.22 30.29
N PRO A 91 5.88 -14.22 31.17
CA PRO A 91 5.33 -14.22 32.52
C PRO A 91 5.79 -12.98 33.33
N GLN A 92 6.99 -12.43 33.07
CA GLN A 92 7.49 -11.25 33.78
C GLN A 92 7.08 -9.89 33.16
N THR A 93 6.95 -9.77 31.83
CA THR A 93 6.76 -8.45 31.20
C THR A 93 5.30 -8.00 31.15
N ARG A 94 4.33 -8.93 31.16
CA ARG A 94 2.89 -8.68 30.94
C ARG A 94 2.63 -7.73 29.76
N LYS A 95 3.49 -7.69 28.75
CA LYS A 95 3.25 -6.88 27.55
C LYS A 95 2.18 -7.57 26.68
N PRO A 96 1.19 -6.83 26.17
CA PRO A 96 0.22 -7.39 25.23
C PRO A 96 0.90 -7.91 23.96
N LEU A 97 0.39 -9.01 23.40
CA LEU A 97 0.86 -9.51 22.12
C LEU A 97 0.47 -8.56 20.99
N VAL A 98 1.42 -8.32 20.08
CA VAL A 98 1.17 -7.54 18.86
C VAL A 98 0.54 -8.45 17.80
N HIS A 99 -0.43 -7.89 17.07
CA HIS A 99 -1.04 -8.54 15.93
C HIS A 99 -0.01 -8.76 14.80
N ARG A 100 0.27 -10.02 14.50
CA ARG A 100 1.18 -10.40 13.39
C ARG A 100 0.48 -10.51 12.04
N LEU A 101 -0.83 -10.73 12.06
CA LEU A 101 -1.71 -10.90 10.91
C LEU A 101 -2.84 -9.88 11.05
N ALA A 102 -2.63 -8.64 10.59
CA ALA A 102 -3.54 -7.52 10.80
C ALA A 102 -4.10 -6.92 9.50
N TYR A 103 -3.86 -7.59 8.37
CA TYR A 103 -4.09 -7.05 7.02
C TYR A 103 -5.57 -6.86 6.65
N ASP A 104 -6.51 -7.49 7.37
CA ASP A 104 -7.95 -7.48 7.09
C ASP A 104 -8.80 -6.98 8.27
N HIS A 105 -8.19 -6.20 9.16
CA HIS A 105 -8.83 -5.61 10.34
C HIS A 105 -9.56 -4.29 10.06
N ALA A 106 -9.42 -3.76 8.86
CA ALA A 106 -10.15 -2.60 8.36
C ALA A 106 -10.46 -2.81 6.88
N TYR A 107 -11.49 -2.13 6.39
CA TYR A 107 -11.72 -1.99 4.95
C TYR A 107 -10.74 -0.96 4.39
N HIS A 108 -9.49 -1.41 4.19
CA HIS A 108 -8.45 -0.59 3.56
C HIS A 108 -8.92 -0.11 2.18
N VAL A 109 -8.49 1.10 1.81
CA VAL A 109 -8.92 1.75 0.58
C VAL A 109 -7.78 1.96 -0.40
N THR A 110 -8.12 1.86 -1.68
CA THR A 110 -7.38 2.44 -2.80
C THR A 110 -8.22 3.52 -3.42
N ALA A 111 -7.59 4.51 -4.02
CA ALA A 111 -8.29 5.64 -4.61
C ALA A 111 -7.57 6.05 -5.89
N VAL A 112 -8.31 6.14 -7.00
CA VAL A 112 -7.77 6.54 -8.30
C VAL A 112 -8.78 7.47 -8.95
N GLY A 113 -8.34 8.67 -9.32
CA GLY A 113 -9.24 9.74 -9.76
C GLY A 113 -10.39 9.97 -8.78
N ASP A 114 -11.63 9.93 -9.28
CA ASP A 114 -12.84 10.20 -8.51
C ASP A 114 -13.47 8.95 -7.87
N GLN A 115 -12.69 7.89 -7.69
CA GLN A 115 -13.18 6.61 -7.19
C GLN A 115 -12.37 6.12 -6.00
N VAL A 116 -13.07 5.56 -5.01
CA VAL A 116 -12.49 4.88 -3.85
C VAL A 116 -12.95 3.43 -3.86
N PHE A 117 -12.01 2.49 -3.77
CA PHE A 117 -12.29 1.05 -3.80
C PHE A 117 -11.94 0.40 -2.47
N TYR A 118 -12.74 -0.57 -2.05
CA TYR A 118 -12.42 -1.42 -0.89
C TYR A 118 -13.01 -2.83 -1.04
N GLY A 119 -12.39 -3.78 -0.34
CA GLY A 119 -12.90 -5.13 -0.19
C GLY A 119 -13.60 -5.32 1.17
N SER A 120 -14.76 -5.97 1.17
CA SER A 120 -15.49 -6.33 2.39
C SER A 120 -15.32 -7.82 2.73
N SER A 121 -14.67 -8.09 3.85
CA SER A 121 -14.53 -9.46 4.38
C SER A 121 -15.83 -9.99 5.01
N ALA A 122 -16.74 -9.11 5.42
CA ALA A 122 -18.02 -9.50 6.02
C ALA A 122 -19.12 -9.71 4.97
N GLU A 123 -19.11 -8.93 3.88
CA GLU A 123 -20.15 -8.96 2.85
C GLU A 123 -19.70 -9.71 1.58
N HIS A 124 -18.42 -10.10 1.51
CA HIS A 124 -17.82 -10.81 0.37
C HIS A 124 -17.88 -9.99 -0.93
N THR A 125 -17.61 -8.68 -0.84
CA THR A 125 -17.78 -7.75 -1.96
C THR A 125 -16.52 -6.94 -2.27
N VAL A 126 -16.38 -6.56 -3.53
CA VAL A 126 -15.56 -5.43 -3.97
C VAL A 126 -16.51 -4.26 -4.21
N ASN A 127 -16.20 -3.11 -3.63
CA ASN A 127 -17.08 -1.94 -3.67
C ASN A 127 -16.33 -0.76 -4.28
N CYS A 128 -17.06 0.09 -4.98
CA CYS A 128 -16.57 1.39 -5.46
C CYS A 128 -17.47 2.50 -4.94
N LEU A 129 -16.87 3.52 -4.38
CA LEU A 129 -17.51 4.74 -3.92
C LEU A 129 -17.07 5.92 -4.79
N ASP A 130 -17.96 6.89 -4.95
CA ASP A 130 -17.63 8.22 -5.43
C ASP A 130 -16.77 8.95 -4.38
N ALA A 131 -15.60 9.44 -4.79
CA ALA A 131 -14.61 10.04 -3.87
C ALA A 131 -15.09 11.35 -3.21
N TYR A 132 -16.10 12.03 -3.78
CA TYR A 132 -16.60 13.31 -3.25
C TYR A 132 -17.78 13.15 -2.31
N SER A 133 -18.67 12.22 -2.58
CA SER A 133 -19.91 12.04 -1.83
C SER A 133 -19.90 10.82 -0.92
N GLY A 134 -18.99 9.87 -1.15
CA GLY A 134 -18.96 8.58 -0.46
C GLY A 134 -20.13 7.66 -0.85
N LYS A 135 -20.91 8.01 -1.89
CA LYS A 135 -22.00 7.18 -2.39
C LYS A 135 -21.44 6.00 -3.17
N GLU A 136 -22.07 4.84 -3.00
CA GLU A 136 -21.75 3.65 -3.78
C GLU A 136 -22.03 3.90 -5.28
N LYS A 137 -21.01 3.65 -6.11
CA LYS A 137 -21.13 3.64 -7.58
C LYS A 137 -21.50 2.25 -8.07
N TRP A 138 -20.84 1.22 -7.53
CA TRP A 138 -21.11 -0.18 -7.86
C TRP A 138 -20.61 -1.11 -6.76
N VAL A 139 -21.15 -2.33 -6.76
CA VAL A 139 -20.74 -3.45 -5.91
C VAL A 139 -20.61 -4.72 -6.75
N PHE A 140 -19.56 -5.49 -6.52
CA PHE A 140 -19.33 -6.80 -7.13
C PHE A 140 -19.25 -7.86 -6.03
N PHE A 141 -20.08 -8.90 -6.13
CA PHE A 141 -20.14 -10.00 -5.18
C PHE A 141 -19.17 -11.12 -5.55
N THR A 142 -18.49 -11.65 -4.54
CA THR A 142 -17.64 -12.83 -4.63
C THR A 142 -18.20 -13.95 -3.74
N ASP A 143 -17.74 -15.18 -3.93
CA ASP A 143 -18.25 -16.32 -3.18
C ASP A 143 -17.55 -16.48 -1.80
N GLY A 144 -16.69 -15.53 -1.43
CA GLY A 144 -15.89 -15.60 -0.21
C GLY A 144 -15.31 -14.26 0.23
N PRO A 145 -14.77 -14.16 1.45
CA PRO A 145 -14.26 -12.91 2.02
C PRO A 145 -13.22 -12.19 1.15
N MET A 146 -13.40 -10.87 1.00
CA MET A 146 -12.37 -9.98 0.47
C MET A 146 -11.46 -9.50 1.61
N ARG A 147 -10.24 -10.02 1.66
CA ARG A 147 -9.28 -9.81 2.77
C ARG A 147 -8.35 -8.63 2.57
N PHE A 148 -8.10 -8.27 1.31
CA PHE A 148 -7.13 -7.26 0.93
C PHE A 148 -7.85 -6.16 0.15
N VAL A 149 -7.31 -4.95 0.21
CA VAL A 149 -7.76 -3.88 -0.68
C VAL A 149 -7.43 -4.24 -2.14
N PRO A 150 -8.33 -3.97 -3.10
CA PRO A 150 -8.04 -4.18 -4.51
C PRO A 150 -6.93 -3.26 -5.02
N SER A 151 -6.12 -3.75 -5.96
CA SER A 151 -5.16 -2.93 -6.70
C SER A 151 -5.82 -2.37 -7.96
N VAL A 152 -5.50 -1.12 -8.32
CA VAL A 152 -6.02 -0.45 -9.50
C VAL A 152 -4.89 -0.19 -10.49
N TYR A 153 -5.06 -0.63 -11.73
CA TYR A 153 -4.07 -0.41 -12.79
C TYR A 153 -4.76 -0.37 -14.16
N GLY A 154 -4.47 0.66 -14.96
CA GLY A 154 -4.95 0.76 -16.34
C GLY A 154 -6.48 0.64 -16.49
N GLY A 155 -7.24 1.35 -15.64
CA GLY A 155 -8.71 1.34 -15.65
C GLY A 155 -9.36 0.06 -15.12
N ARG A 156 -8.61 -0.79 -14.42
CA ARG A 156 -9.06 -2.09 -13.93
C ARG A 156 -8.78 -2.27 -12.45
N VAL A 157 -9.64 -3.03 -11.79
CA VAL A 157 -9.58 -3.38 -10.37
C VAL A 157 -9.24 -4.86 -10.23
N TYR A 158 -8.18 -5.17 -9.51
CA TYR A 158 -7.66 -6.52 -9.30
C TYR A 158 -7.82 -6.94 -7.85
N ALA A 159 -8.55 -8.02 -7.61
CA ALA A 159 -8.95 -8.40 -6.27
C ALA A 159 -8.86 -9.92 -6.07
N GLY A 160 -8.19 -10.35 -5.00
CA GLY A 160 -8.11 -11.76 -4.58
C GLY A 160 -9.11 -12.06 -3.48
N SER A 161 -9.85 -13.17 -3.60
CA SER A 161 -10.84 -13.59 -2.62
C SER A 161 -10.45 -14.89 -1.91
N ASP A 162 -10.98 -15.07 -0.71
CA ASP A 162 -10.93 -16.34 0.01
C ASP A 162 -11.73 -17.45 -0.71
N ASP A 163 -12.53 -17.14 -1.75
CA ASP A 163 -13.13 -18.14 -2.63
C ASP A 163 -12.13 -18.81 -3.59
N GLY A 164 -10.84 -18.44 -3.55
CA GLY A 164 -9.77 -19.04 -4.35
C GLY A 164 -9.65 -18.47 -5.77
N LYS A 165 -10.37 -17.39 -6.07
CA LYS A 165 -10.29 -16.69 -7.35
C LYS A 165 -9.61 -15.33 -7.22
N VAL A 166 -8.96 -14.93 -8.30
CA VAL A 166 -8.59 -13.55 -8.59
C VAL A 166 -9.56 -13.00 -9.61
N TYR A 167 -10.09 -11.81 -9.34
CA TYR A 167 -11.01 -11.08 -10.19
C TYR A 167 -10.32 -9.87 -10.80
N CYS A 168 -10.59 -9.62 -12.07
CA CYS A 168 -10.32 -8.34 -12.72
C CYS A 168 -11.66 -7.73 -13.14
N LEU A 169 -11.93 -6.54 -12.64
CA LEU A 169 -13.14 -5.78 -12.90
C LEU A 169 -12.79 -4.51 -13.66
N ASP A 170 -13.73 -4.03 -14.45
CA ASP A 170 -13.71 -2.68 -14.99
C ASP A 170 -13.87 -1.67 -13.84
N ALA A 171 -12.98 -0.67 -13.75
CA ALA A 171 -12.97 0.24 -12.60
C ALA A 171 -14.21 1.15 -12.54
N ASP A 172 -14.77 1.52 -13.70
CA ASP A 172 -15.90 2.43 -13.77
C ASP A 172 -17.24 1.75 -13.49
N SER A 173 -17.43 0.53 -14.03
CA SER A 173 -18.72 -0.18 -13.99
C SER A 173 -18.77 -1.34 -12.99
N GLY A 174 -17.63 -1.83 -12.50
CA GLY A 174 -17.55 -3.04 -11.68
C GLY A 174 -17.81 -4.33 -12.45
N ARG A 175 -17.94 -4.25 -13.78
CA ARG A 175 -18.20 -5.41 -14.64
C ARG A 175 -17.00 -6.34 -14.63
N LEU A 176 -17.25 -7.64 -14.44
CA LEU A 176 -16.23 -8.68 -14.55
C LEU A 176 -15.61 -8.70 -15.96
N ILE A 177 -14.30 -8.54 -16.03
CA ILE A 177 -13.50 -8.70 -17.25
C ILE A 177 -13.01 -10.14 -17.34
N TRP A 178 -12.37 -10.63 -16.28
CA TRP A 178 -11.93 -12.02 -16.17
C TRP A 178 -11.87 -12.46 -14.70
N ALA A 179 -11.97 -13.78 -14.50
CA ALA A 179 -11.69 -14.43 -13.22
C ALA A 179 -10.68 -15.56 -13.45
N TYR A 180 -9.76 -15.73 -12.50
CA TYR A 180 -8.71 -16.72 -12.54
C TYR A 180 -8.75 -17.59 -11.28
N THR A 181 -8.79 -18.92 -11.46
CA THR A 181 -8.74 -19.89 -10.37
C THR A 181 -7.37 -20.56 -10.38
N ALA A 182 -6.54 -20.28 -9.37
CA ALA A 182 -5.16 -20.77 -9.35
C ALA A 182 -5.05 -22.28 -9.08
N ALA A 183 -5.93 -22.83 -8.24
CA ALA A 183 -5.98 -24.27 -8.01
C ALA A 183 -6.74 -24.97 -9.14
N SER A 184 -6.02 -25.69 -10.01
CA SER A 184 -6.58 -26.39 -11.18
C SER A 184 -7.46 -27.60 -10.83
N LYS A 185 -7.40 -28.11 -9.59
CA LYS A 185 -8.21 -29.22 -9.11
C LYS A 185 -9.41 -28.64 -8.36
N ARG A 186 -10.62 -28.80 -8.95
CA ARG A 186 -11.95 -28.45 -8.38
C ARG A 186 -11.89 -27.54 -7.15
N ASN A 187 -12.13 -26.26 -7.36
CA ASN A 187 -12.21 -25.25 -6.29
C ASN A 187 -13.49 -25.41 -5.45
N THR A 188 -13.61 -26.53 -4.75
CA THR A 188 -14.71 -26.81 -3.84
C THR A 188 -14.53 -26.00 -2.57
N LEU A 189 -15.52 -25.17 -2.24
CA LEU A 189 -15.49 -24.40 -1.01
C LEU A 189 -15.76 -25.33 0.19
N VAL A 190 -15.02 -25.09 1.28
CA VAL A 190 -15.12 -25.84 2.53
C VAL A 190 -15.53 -24.93 3.68
N PRO A 191 -16.28 -25.42 4.68
CA PRO A 191 -16.56 -24.67 5.89
C PRO A 191 -15.27 -24.27 6.65
N ASN A 192 -15.11 -22.99 6.92
CA ASN A 192 -14.04 -22.41 7.72
C ASN A 192 -14.57 -21.19 8.46
N ASP A 193 -14.47 -21.17 9.79
CA ASP A 193 -14.87 -20.03 10.63
C ASP A 193 -16.27 -19.46 10.29
N GLY A 194 -17.25 -20.37 10.14
CA GLY A 194 -18.64 -20.02 9.80
C GLY A 194 -18.88 -19.60 8.35
N ARG A 195 -17.94 -19.81 7.44
CA ARG A 195 -18.03 -19.42 6.02
C ARG A 195 -17.62 -20.55 5.08
N LEU A 196 -17.99 -20.41 3.81
CA LEU A 196 -17.45 -21.24 2.74
C LEU A 196 -16.23 -20.52 2.13
N VAL A 197 -15.07 -21.18 2.13
CA VAL A 197 -13.83 -20.64 1.55
C VAL A 197 -13.11 -21.72 0.75
N SER A 198 -12.26 -21.31 -0.18
CA SER A 198 -11.37 -22.24 -0.86
C SER A 198 -10.22 -22.68 0.06
N PRO A 199 -9.85 -23.97 0.05
CA PRO A 199 -8.56 -24.43 0.60
C PRO A 199 -7.36 -23.67 0.00
N TRP A 200 -7.54 -23.18 -1.23
CA TRP A 200 -6.58 -22.37 -1.97
C TRP A 200 -7.01 -20.90 -2.08
N SER A 201 -7.38 -20.31 -0.95
CA SER A 201 -7.67 -18.86 -0.85
C SER A 201 -6.53 -17.97 -1.36
N VAL A 202 -6.89 -16.82 -1.93
CA VAL A 202 -5.92 -15.81 -2.39
C VAL A 202 -5.65 -14.82 -1.26
N ARG A 203 -4.61 -15.09 -0.45
CA ARG A 203 -4.26 -14.26 0.72
C ARG A 203 -2.99 -13.43 0.60
N SER A 204 -2.60 -13.09 -0.63
CA SER A 204 -1.33 -12.43 -0.94
C SER A 204 -1.47 -11.02 -1.54
N SER A 205 -2.67 -10.45 -1.49
CA SER A 205 -3.12 -9.37 -2.38
C SER A 205 -2.90 -9.71 -3.87
N VAL A 206 -3.25 -8.81 -4.78
CA VAL A 206 -2.89 -8.91 -6.20
C VAL A 206 -2.04 -7.70 -6.54
N VAL A 207 -0.81 -7.92 -6.98
CA VAL A 207 0.10 -6.82 -7.31
C VAL A 207 0.21 -6.71 -8.82
N VAL A 208 0.07 -5.51 -9.35
CA VAL A 208 0.13 -5.27 -10.79
C VAL A 208 1.28 -4.32 -11.09
N ASP A 209 2.09 -4.68 -12.07
CA ASP A 209 3.17 -3.83 -12.57
C ASP A 209 3.45 -4.14 -14.03
N ASN A 210 3.58 -3.09 -14.85
CA ASN A 210 3.86 -3.19 -16.30
C ASN A 210 2.98 -4.20 -17.06
N GLY A 211 1.68 -4.25 -16.74
CA GLY A 211 0.74 -5.15 -17.41
C GLY A 211 0.78 -6.61 -16.95
N THR A 212 1.54 -6.93 -15.90
CA THR A 212 1.53 -8.27 -15.27
C THR A 212 0.90 -8.21 -13.89
N ALA A 213 -0.03 -9.13 -13.61
CA ALA A 213 -0.61 -9.35 -12.30
C ALA A 213 0.05 -10.55 -11.60
N TYR A 214 0.52 -10.34 -10.37
CA TYR A 214 1.18 -11.34 -9.52
C TYR A 214 0.34 -11.63 -8.29
N PHE A 215 0.20 -12.91 -7.95
CA PHE A 215 -0.50 -13.36 -6.76
C PHE A 215 -0.10 -14.78 -6.36
N THR A 216 -0.35 -15.12 -5.11
CA THR A 216 -0.28 -16.49 -4.56
C THR A 216 -1.64 -16.96 -4.07
N SER A 217 -1.87 -18.26 -4.20
CA SER A 217 -3.08 -18.94 -3.78
C SER A 217 -2.73 -20.20 -2.99
N GLY A 218 -3.44 -20.45 -1.90
CA GLY A 218 -3.10 -21.53 -0.97
C GLY A 218 -2.25 -21.07 0.19
N PHE A 219 -2.57 -21.64 1.33
CA PHE A 219 -1.98 -21.28 2.61
C PHE A 219 -1.21 -22.44 3.25
N PHE A 220 -1.66 -23.68 3.05
CA PHE A 220 -1.10 -24.86 3.68
C PHE A 220 -0.06 -25.52 2.77
N PRO A 221 1.24 -25.51 3.15
CA PRO A 221 2.29 -26.02 2.28
C PRO A 221 2.12 -27.50 1.90
N HIS A 222 1.49 -28.30 2.76
CA HIS A 222 1.24 -29.72 2.51
C HIS A 222 0.09 -29.97 1.52
N GLU A 223 -0.80 -28.99 1.32
CA GLU A 223 -1.90 -29.04 0.35
C GLU A 223 -1.54 -28.35 -0.98
N GLY A 224 -0.30 -27.84 -1.08
CA GLY A 224 0.19 -27.11 -2.23
C GLY A 224 -0.13 -25.62 -2.18
N VAL A 225 0.87 -24.82 -2.56
CA VAL A 225 0.74 -23.36 -2.72
C VAL A 225 1.12 -23.00 -4.15
N TYR A 226 0.30 -22.14 -4.74
CA TYR A 226 0.34 -21.69 -6.12
C TYR A 226 0.86 -20.26 -6.15
N MET A 227 1.63 -19.91 -7.17
CA MET A 227 1.99 -18.53 -7.47
C MET A 227 1.95 -18.33 -8.97
N SER A 228 1.31 -17.25 -9.39
CA SER A 228 1.11 -16.96 -10.80
C SER A 228 1.52 -15.53 -11.10
N ALA A 229 2.14 -15.35 -12.25
CA ALA A 229 2.24 -14.10 -12.98
C ALA A 229 1.39 -14.26 -14.24
N VAL A 230 0.37 -13.42 -14.43
CA VAL A 230 -0.55 -13.49 -15.57
C VAL A 230 -0.66 -12.12 -16.22
N ASP A 231 -1.01 -12.10 -17.49
CA ASP A 231 -1.32 -10.86 -18.20
C ASP A 231 -2.48 -10.15 -17.52
N ALA A 232 -2.29 -8.89 -17.15
CA ALA A 232 -3.26 -8.12 -16.37
C ALA A 232 -4.53 -7.82 -17.17
N ALA A 233 -4.48 -7.77 -18.50
CA ALA A 233 -5.65 -7.48 -19.31
C ALA A 233 -6.52 -8.73 -19.53
N THR A 234 -5.92 -9.92 -19.61
CA THR A 234 -6.59 -11.17 -20.02
C THR A 234 -6.68 -12.23 -18.92
N GLY A 235 -5.88 -12.13 -17.86
CA GLY A 235 -5.78 -13.13 -16.79
C GLY A 235 -5.09 -14.42 -17.21
N ARG A 236 -4.38 -14.44 -18.35
CA ARG A 236 -3.71 -15.63 -18.89
C ARG A 236 -2.20 -15.52 -18.80
N ALA A 237 -1.51 -16.64 -18.58
CA ALA A 237 -0.07 -16.67 -18.69
C ALA A 237 0.37 -16.77 -20.16
N SER A 238 0.95 -15.71 -20.72
CA SER A 238 1.71 -15.79 -21.96
C SER A 238 3.08 -16.44 -21.72
N LYS A 239 3.51 -17.35 -22.59
CA LYS A 239 4.74 -18.15 -22.38
C LYS A 239 6.03 -17.34 -22.21
N ASP A 240 6.09 -16.10 -22.71
CA ASP A 240 7.33 -15.32 -22.77
C ASP A 240 7.57 -14.43 -21.54
N TYR A 241 6.51 -14.04 -20.82
CA TYR A 241 6.56 -13.02 -19.75
C TYR A 241 5.82 -13.41 -18.47
N HIS A 242 5.04 -14.49 -18.53
CA HIS A 242 4.11 -14.90 -17.50
C HIS A 242 4.31 -16.38 -17.20
N TRP A 243 3.99 -16.78 -15.96
CA TRP A 243 4.36 -18.09 -15.45
C TRP A 243 3.43 -18.53 -14.32
N GLU A 244 3.39 -19.84 -14.09
CA GLU A 244 2.59 -20.46 -13.05
C GLU A 244 3.46 -21.50 -12.34
N HIS A 245 3.61 -21.37 -11.02
CA HIS A 245 4.28 -22.34 -10.17
C HIS A 245 3.29 -23.05 -9.27
N PHE A 246 3.47 -24.36 -9.18
CA PHE A 246 2.66 -25.26 -8.38
C PHE A 246 3.53 -25.83 -7.24
N HIS A 247 2.92 -26.08 -6.09
CA HIS A 247 3.57 -26.79 -4.97
C HIS A 247 4.89 -26.14 -4.51
N LEU A 248 4.85 -24.84 -4.20
CA LEU A 248 6.01 -24.13 -3.62
C LEU A 248 6.47 -24.72 -2.26
N ASN A 249 5.65 -25.57 -1.63
CA ASN A 249 5.89 -26.53 -0.54
C ASN A 249 6.72 -26.09 0.68
N LYS A 250 6.99 -24.79 0.87
CA LYS A 250 7.86 -24.32 1.97
C LYS A 250 7.39 -23.06 2.69
N GLY A 251 6.28 -22.42 2.27
CA GLY A 251 5.82 -21.16 2.85
C GLY A 251 4.30 -21.06 2.91
N SER A 252 3.80 -20.41 3.97
CA SER A 252 2.40 -20.09 4.17
C SER A 252 2.16 -18.62 3.82
N PHE A 253 2.22 -18.29 2.54
CA PHE A 253 2.22 -16.91 2.04
C PHE A 253 0.93 -16.19 2.41
N GLN A 254 1.05 -15.12 3.20
CA GLN A 254 -0.06 -14.25 3.56
C GLN A 254 0.45 -12.83 3.81
N GLY A 255 -0.33 -11.84 3.39
CA GLY A 255 0.02 -10.42 3.52
C GLY A 255 0.16 -9.76 2.16
N TYR A 256 0.52 -8.47 2.15
CA TYR A 256 0.70 -7.74 0.91
C TYR A 256 2.05 -8.09 0.27
N MET A 257 2.02 -8.66 -0.93
CA MET A 257 3.21 -8.93 -1.74
C MET A 257 3.91 -7.61 -2.13
N LEU A 258 5.24 -7.64 -2.31
CA LEU A 258 6.04 -6.49 -2.73
C LEU A 258 6.88 -6.83 -3.96
N LEU A 259 7.16 -5.82 -4.78
CA LEU A 259 7.98 -5.96 -5.99
C LEU A 259 9.17 -5.02 -5.93
N SER A 260 10.31 -5.53 -6.39
CA SER A 260 11.38 -4.72 -6.97
C SER A 260 11.46 -4.96 -8.48
N ASP A 261 12.42 -4.33 -9.14
CA ASP A 261 12.63 -4.50 -10.57
C ASP A 261 12.90 -5.96 -10.97
N SER A 262 13.52 -6.75 -10.07
CA SER A 262 13.96 -8.12 -10.36
C SER A 262 13.39 -9.20 -9.45
N LYS A 263 12.77 -8.84 -8.32
CA LYS A 263 12.34 -9.80 -7.30
C LYS A 263 10.94 -9.55 -6.81
N ILE A 264 10.29 -10.64 -6.40
CA ILE A 264 9.04 -10.64 -5.66
C ILE A 264 9.36 -10.99 -4.21
N TYR A 265 8.82 -10.23 -3.26
CA TYR A 265 8.93 -10.49 -1.83
C TYR A 265 7.55 -10.84 -1.27
N MET A 266 7.47 -12.01 -0.64
CA MET A 266 6.21 -12.53 -0.12
C MET A 266 6.29 -12.71 1.39
N PRO A 267 5.52 -11.92 2.17
CA PRO A 267 5.39 -12.12 3.60
C PRO A 267 4.81 -13.51 3.93
N GLY A 268 5.27 -14.10 5.03
CA GLY A 268 4.95 -15.48 5.40
C GLY A 268 4.01 -15.62 6.60
N GLY A 269 3.61 -14.52 7.24
CA GLY A 269 2.76 -14.50 8.43
C GLY A 269 3.40 -15.14 9.68
N ARG A 270 3.53 -16.48 9.69
CA ARG A 270 4.24 -17.26 10.73
C ARG A 270 5.68 -17.60 10.36
N SER A 271 6.13 -17.19 9.19
CA SER A 271 7.53 -17.27 8.77
C SER A 271 8.04 -15.91 8.34
N THR A 272 9.35 -15.75 8.33
CA THR A 272 10.00 -14.61 7.68
C THR A 272 9.69 -14.60 6.17
N PRO A 273 9.80 -13.43 5.51
CA PRO A 273 9.49 -13.32 4.09
C PRO A 273 10.33 -14.26 3.21
N PHE A 274 9.75 -14.64 2.08
CA PHE A 274 10.42 -15.34 0.99
C PHE A 274 10.66 -14.37 -0.16
N TYR A 275 11.64 -14.68 -1.01
CA TYR A 275 11.88 -13.92 -2.22
C TYR A 275 12.10 -14.81 -3.44
N PHE A 276 11.59 -14.33 -4.56
CA PHE A 276 11.50 -15.05 -5.84
C PHE A 276 12.04 -14.17 -6.95
N ASP A 277 12.56 -14.80 -7.99
CA ASP A 277 12.88 -14.14 -9.24
C ASP A 277 11.58 -13.72 -9.91
N ARG A 278 11.49 -12.45 -10.33
CA ARG A 278 10.25 -11.89 -10.85
C ARG A 278 9.89 -12.41 -12.25
N ASN A 279 10.89 -12.67 -13.08
CA ASN A 279 10.70 -13.08 -14.47
C ASN A 279 10.33 -14.55 -14.61
N SER A 280 10.90 -15.39 -13.75
CA SER A 280 10.70 -16.84 -13.81
C SER A 280 9.81 -17.37 -12.70
N GLY A 281 9.56 -16.63 -11.62
CA GLY A 281 8.88 -17.11 -10.41
C GLY A 281 9.69 -18.08 -9.57
N LYS A 282 10.94 -18.36 -9.94
CA LYS A 282 11.81 -19.29 -9.23
C LYS A 282 12.11 -18.75 -7.83
N ARG A 283 11.92 -19.59 -6.80
CA ARG A 283 12.32 -19.24 -5.44
C ARG A 283 13.83 -19.04 -5.36
N LEU A 284 14.24 -17.87 -4.88
CA LEU A 284 15.64 -17.53 -4.67
C LEU A 284 16.05 -17.80 -3.22
N GLY A 285 15.19 -17.54 -2.25
CA GLY A 285 15.49 -17.83 -0.85
C GLY A 285 14.42 -17.40 0.14
N GLN A 286 14.82 -17.39 1.41
CA GLN A 286 14.02 -16.95 2.55
C GLN A 286 14.93 -16.15 3.48
N PHE A 287 14.42 -15.08 4.08
CA PHE A 287 15.15 -14.32 5.09
C PHE A 287 15.39 -15.17 6.35
N ALA A 288 16.54 -14.96 7.01
CA ALA A 288 16.97 -15.75 8.16
C ALA A 288 15.89 -15.82 9.25
N LYS A 289 15.70 -17.01 9.84
CA LYS A 289 14.75 -17.21 10.94
C LYS A 289 15.12 -16.30 12.11
N GLY A 290 14.13 -15.58 12.64
CA GLY A 290 14.31 -14.66 13.76
C GLY A 290 12.99 -13.99 14.15
N ASN A 291 13.07 -12.91 14.94
CA ASN A 291 11.93 -12.12 15.42
C ASN A 291 11.30 -11.22 14.31
N GLY A 292 11.38 -11.59 13.04
CA GLY A 292 10.87 -10.79 11.91
C GLY A 292 9.71 -11.46 11.17
N MET A 293 8.78 -12.11 11.88
CA MET A 293 7.61 -12.74 11.25
C MET A 293 6.43 -11.76 11.20
N GLY A 294 5.45 -12.02 10.35
CA GLY A 294 4.24 -11.20 10.24
C GLY A 294 3.89 -10.91 8.79
N THR A 295 2.93 -10.02 8.60
CA THR A 295 2.43 -9.59 7.29
C THR A 295 2.82 -8.17 6.91
N PHE A 296 3.42 -7.40 7.82
CA PHE A 296 3.95 -6.09 7.48
C PHE A 296 5.31 -6.28 6.80
N ALA A 297 5.46 -5.65 5.64
CA ALA A 297 6.74 -5.45 5.01
C ALA A 297 6.72 -4.17 4.16
N LEU A 298 7.90 -3.56 3.98
CA LEU A 298 8.15 -2.49 3.01
C LEU A 298 9.55 -2.66 2.41
N LEU A 299 9.72 -2.18 1.19
CA LEU A 299 11.02 -2.08 0.53
C LEU A 299 11.47 -0.62 0.49
N ALA A 300 12.72 -0.38 0.86
CA ALA A 300 13.37 0.92 0.69
C ALA A 300 14.87 0.71 0.66
N ASP A 301 15.58 1.45 -0.19
CA ASP A 301 17.05 1.50 -0.20
C ASP A 301 17.76 0.14 -0.36
N ASN A 302 17.24 -0.72 -1.24
CA ASN A 302 17.76 -2.07 -1.39
C ASN A 302 17.80 -2.84 -0.04
N ARG A 303 16.78 -2.58 0.80
CA ARG A 303 16.52 -3.25 2.07
C ARG A 303 15.05 -3.60 2.16
N ILE A 304 14.76 -4.55 3.02
CA ILE A 304 13.41 -4.91 3.44
C ILE A 304 13.28 -4.67 4.93
N PHE A 305 12.15 -4.08 5.31
CA PHE A 305 11.73 -4.02 6.71
C PHE A 305 10.52 -4.91 6.84
N HIS A 306 10.52 -5.84 7.79
CA HIS A 306 9.45 -6.82 7.90
C HIS A 306 9.16 -7.21 9.36
N GLY A 307 7.91 -7.57 9.63
CA GLY A 307 7.44 -7.91 10.98
C GLY A 307 5.95 -7.63 11.16
N PRO A 308 5.52 -7.13 12.33
CA PRO A 308 6.24 -7.20 13.59
C PRO A 308 6.26 -8.63 14.13
N ALA A 309 7.39 -9.11 14.66
CA ALA A 309 7.36 -10.23 15.61
C ALA A 309 8.20 -9.98 16.85
N ASP A 310 7.57 -10.12 18.01
CA ASP A 310 8.15 -10.67 19.23
C ASP A 310 6.93 -11.08 20.06
N ARG A 311 7.05 -12.17 20.83
CA ARG A 311 6.07 -12.58 21.84
C ARG A 311 6.02 -11.58 23.03
N SER A 312 6.76 -10.47 22.93
CA SER A 312 7.04 -9.50 24.01
C SER A 312 7.02 -8.02 23.57
N GLY A 313 6.27 -7.64 22.52
CA GLY A 313 6.08 -6.22 22.16
C GLY A 313 6.18 -5.86 20.67
N GLY A 314 6.52 -6.81 19.80
CA GLY A 314 6.64 -6.59 18.35
C GLY A 314 7.97 -5.96 17.93
N VAL A 315 8.64 -6.55 16.94
CA VAL A 315 9.89 -6.03 16.38
C VAL A 315 9.80 -5.98 14.87
N LEU A 316 10.12 -4.84 14.28
CA LEU A 316 10.40 -4.75 12.84
C LEU A 316 11.88 -5.06 12.61
N THR A 317 12.15 -6.02 11.74
CA THR A 317 13.51 -6.42 11.35
C THR A 317 13.88 -5.70 10.06
N GLU A 318 15.05 -5.07 10.03
CA GLU A 318 15.67 -4.52 8.83
C GLU A 318 16.72 -5.51 8.31
N ALA A 319 16.61 -5.89 7.04
CA ALA A 319 17.57 -6.77 6.37
C ALA A 319 17.97 -6.23 4.99
N SER A 320 19.19 -6.49 4.56
CA SER A 320 19.61 -6.30 3.16
C SER A 320 18.83 -7.24 2.25
N LEU A 321 18.69 -6.94 0.96
CA LEU A 321 18.04 -7.88 0.03
C LEU A 321 18.82 -9.20 -0.22
N SER A 322 20.04 -9.35 0.33
CA SER A 322 20.78 -10.62 0.41
C SER A 322 20.36 -11.48 1.60
N GLY A 323 19.66 -10.92 2.59
CA GLY A 323 19.17 -11.62 3.76
C GLY A 323 19.91 -11.32 5.07
N ASP A 324 20.96 -10.50 5.02
CA ASP A 324 21.75 -10.14 6.19
C ASP A 324 20.99 -9.15 7.06
N ARG A 325 20.83 -9.47 8.35
CA ARG A 325 20.14 -8.60 9.29
C ARG A 325 21.00 -7.37 9.58
N ALA A 326 20.44 -6.19 9.32
CA ALA A 326 21.10 -4.92 9.59
C ALA A 326 20.67 -4.31 10.93
N ALA A 327 19.38 -4.39 11.29
CA ALA A 327 18.86 -3.84 12.54
C ALA A 327 17.53 -4.44 12.98
N SER A 328 17.12 -4.08 14.20
CA SER A 328 15.83 -4.42 14.79
C SER A 328 15.24 -3.18 15.47
N HIS A 329 13.95 -2.95 15.28
CA HIS A 329 13.21 -1.82 15.87
C HIS A 329 12.14 -2.35 16.83
N ALA A 330 12.38 -2.17 18.13
CA ALA A 330 11.50 -2.68 19.18
C ALA A 330 10.22 -1.84 19.32
N ASP A 331 9.12 -2.51 19.69
CA ASP A 331 7.77 -1.95 19.88
C ASP A 331 7.23 -1.21 18.63
N ALA A 332 7.83 -1.49 17.47
CA ALA A 332 7.53 -0.86 16.19
C ALA A 332 6.26 -1.47 15.57
N LEU A 333 5.31 -0.60 15.23
CA LEU A 333 4.02 -0.98 14.64
C LEU A 333 3.93 -0.59 13.16
N ASP A 334 4.51 0.56 12.80
CA ASP A 334 4.55 1.06 11.43
C ASP A 334 5.87 1.83 11.19
N MET A 335 6.27 1.93 9.93
CA MET A 335 7.47 2.63 9.49
C MET A 335 7.29 3.25 8.12
N ILE A 336 7.89 4.43 7.93
CA ILE A 336 8.09 5.06 6.62
C ILE A 336 9.57 5.35 6.46
N VAL A 337 10.12 5.05 5.29
CA VAL A 337 11.51 5.30 4.95
C VAL A 337 11.54 6.22 3.72
N ASP A 338 11.67 7.52 3.97
CA ASP A 338 11.85 8.53 2.92
C ASP A 338 13.34 8.59 2.48
N SER A 339 13.62 9.37 1.45
CA SER A 339 14.95 9.70 0.95
C SER A 339 15.93 10.17 2.06
N GLN A 340 15.47 10.97 3.02
CA GLN A 340 16.34 11.56 4.07
C GLN A 340 15.97 11.14 5.49
N VAL A 341 14.70 10.79 5.74
CA VAL A 341 14.15 10.58 7.08
C VAL A 341 13.48 9.23 7.19
N MET A 342 13.66 8.57 8.33
CA MET A 342 12.87 7.42 8.73
C MET A 342 11.91 7.82 9.84
N TYR A 343 10.64 7.50 9.67
CA TYR A 343 9.60 7.67 10.67
C TYR A 343 9.26 6.31 11.26
N LEU A 344 9.32 6.19 12.58
CA LEU A 344 9.00 4.98 13.32
C LEU A 344 7.80 5.25 14.24
N LEU A 345 6.72 4.49 14.06
CA LEU A 345 5.53 4.57 14.90
C LEU A 345 5.51 3.41 15.89
N THR A 346 5.32 3.73 17.16
CA THR A 346 5.01 2.78 18.23
C THR A 346 3.62 3.08 18.80
N SER A 347 3.18 2.27 19.77
CA SER A 347 1.91 2.51 20.46
C SER A 347 1.85 3.83 21.22
N ASN A 348 2.99 4.45 21.58
CA ASN A 348 3.04 5.62 22.46
C ASN A 348 3.76 6.85 21.88
N ARG A 349 4.39 6.73 20.71
CA ARG A 349 5.10 7.84 20.06
C ARG A 349 5.32 7.59 18.57
N VAL A 350 5.56 8.67 17.86
CA VAL A 350 6.24 8.67 16.57
C VAL A 350 7.62 9.30 16.72
N THR A 351 8.60 8.77 16.01
CA THR A 351 9.98 9.24 16.05
C THR A 351 10.49 9.44 14.64
N ALA A 352 11.06 10.61 14.36
CA ALA A 352 11.78 10.88 13.11
C ALA A 352 13.29 10.82 13.35
N MET A 353 13.99 10.11 12.47
CA MET A 353 15.45 9.97 12.53
C MET A 353 16.06 10.12 11.15
N THR A 354 17.26 10.66 11.06
CA THR A 354 18.00 10.72 9.79
C THR A 354 18.25 9.32 9.26
N ARG A 355 18.11 9.12 7.95
CA ARG A 355 18.33 7.82 7.32
C ARG A 355 19.80 7.35 7.38
N SER A 356 20.75 8.27 7.22
CA SER A 356 22.19 7.93 7.09
C SER A 356 22.82 7.39 8.37
N ASN A 357 22.55 8.00 9.53
CA ASN A 357 23.19 7.64 10.79
C ASN A 357 22.21 7.49 11.97
N ARG A 358 20.90 7.48 11.68
CA ARG A 358 19.83 7.28 12.69
C ARG A 358 19.82 8.30 13.82
N ARG A 359 20.39 9.50 13.60
CA ARG A 359 20.27 10.61 14.56
C ARG A 359 18.81 11.00 14.71
N LEU A 360 18.33 11.03 15.94
CA LEU A 360 17.01 11.55 16.30
C LEU A 360 16.87 12.99 15.81
N LEU A 361 15.82 13.27 15.04
CA LEU A 361 15.44 14.62 14.61
C LEU A 361 14.41 15.20 15.57
N TRP A 362 13.33 14.45 15.80
CA TRP A 362 12.27 14.82 16.74
C TRP A 362 11.49 13.57 17.18
N SER A 363 10.74 13.69 18.27
CA SER A 363 9.80 12.67 18.73
C SER A 363 8.53 13.33 19.26
N GLN A 364 7.38 12.76 18.93
CA GLN A 364 6.06 13.25 19.33
C GLN A 364 5.27 12.13 20.00
N LYS A 365 4.68 12.41 21.16
CA LYS A 365 3.83 11.44 21.88
C LYS A 365 2.55 11.18 21.09
N VAL A 366 2.14 9.92 21.02
CA VAL A 366 0.91 9.43 20.38
C VAL A 366 0.22 8.50 21.37
N GLU A 367 -1.11 8.43 21.35
CA GLU A 367 -1.85 7.51 22.22
C GLU A 367 -2.47 6.38 21.41
N GLY A 368 -1.89 5.18 21.50
CA GLY A 368 -2.31 4.02 20.73
C GLY A 368 -2.06 4.18 19.23
N GLY A 369 -0.83 4.51 18.83
CA GLY A 369 -0.43 4.59 17.43
C GLY A 369 -0.75 3.30 16.66
N ALA A 370 -1.28 3.43 15.46
CA ALA A 370 -1.82 2.30 14.69
C ALA A 370 -1.40 2.28 13.21
N SER A 371 -1.36 3.44 12.54
CA SER A 371 -1.00 3.55 11.12
C SER A 371 -0.41 4.92 10.81
N MET A 372 0.39 5.02 9.74
CA MET A 372 1.04 6.26 9.35
C MET A 372 1.25 6.35 7.83
N ILE A 373 1.10 7.56 7.27
CA ILE A 373 1.46 7.90 5.88
C ILE A 373 2.15 9.27 5.83
N LEU A 374 2.98 9.48 4.81
CA LEU A 374 3.63 10.75 4.50
C LEU A 374 3.03 11.29 3.20
N ALA A 375 2.47 12.49 3.25
CA ALA A 375 1.89 13.16 2.09
C ALA A 375 2.49 14.56 1.98
N GLY A 376 3.41 14.73 1.02
CA GLY A 376 4.30 15.87 0.93
C GLY A 376 5.06 16.09 2.24
N GLU A 377 4.87 17.26 2.85
CA GLU A 377 5.51 17.63 4.13
C GLU A 377 4.67 17.29 5.37
N THR A 378 3.56 16.57 5.21
CA THR A 378 2.63 16.24 6.30
C THR A 378 2.66 14.76 6.62
N LEU A 379 2.93 14.42 7.88
CA LEU A 379 2.84 13.08 8.41
C LEU A 379 1.46 12.87 9.04
N TYR A 380 0.63 12.03 8.42
CA TYR A 380 -0.66 11.64 8.98
C TYR A 380 -0.51 10.40 9.85
N ILE A 381 -1.07 10.45 11.06
CA ILE A 381 -0.96 9.39 12.05
C ILE A 381 -2.35 8.98 12.51
N GLY A 382 -2.63 7.69 12.39
CA GLY A 382 -3.76 7.04 13.00
C GLY A 382 -3.41 6.60 14.43
N SER A 383 -4.27 6.96 15.37
CA SER A 383 -4.11 6.68 16.80
C SER A 383 -5.47 6.40 17.44
N ARG A 384 -5.53 6.13 18.76
CA ARG A 384 -6.76 5.70 19.43
C ARG A 384 -7.95 6.63 19.14
N ASN A 385 -8.90 6.14 18.34
CA ASN A 385 -10.11 6.88 17.91
C ASN A 385 -9.84 8.27 17.30
N LYS A 386 -8.65 8.47 16.72
CA LYS A 386 -8.19 9.80 16.31
C LYS A 386 -7.21 9.72 15.14
N VAL A 387 -7.36 10.63 14.18
CA VAL A 387 -6.35 10.90 13.15
C VAL A 387 -5.75 12.28 13.38
N ALA A 388 -4.44 12.42 13.16
CA ALA A 388 -3.73 13.70 13.31
C ALA A 388 -2.76 13.94 12.15
N ALA A 389 -2.56 15.21 11.81
CA ALA A 389 -1.56 15.68 10.85
C ALA A 389 -0.43 16.38 11.61
N LEU A 390 0.80 15.92 11.42
CA LEU A 390 2.00 16.49 12.00
C LEU A 390 2.87 17.05 10.88
N ASN A 391 3.56 18.15 11.13
CA ASN A 391 4.59 18.62 10.22
C ASN A 391 5.78 17.63 10.23
N ALA A 392 6.14 17.10 9.06
CA ALA A 392 7.13 16.03 8.95
C ALA A 392 8.56 16.46 9.35
N SER A 393 8.88 17.75 9.29
CA SER A 393 10.20 18.29 9.61
C SER A 393 10.45 18.48 11.12
N ASN A 394 9.39 18.75 11.90
CA ASN A 394 9.52 19.14 13.31
C ASN A 394 8.56 18.42 14.27
N GLY A 395 7.65 17.58 13.77
CA GLY A 395 6.73 16.78 14.57
C GLY A 395 5.58 17.55 15.22
N ARG A 396 5.44 18.86 14.97
CA ARG A 396 4.34 19.66 15.54
C ARG A 396 3.01 19.22 14.96
N VAL A 397 2.05 18.96 15.82
CA VAL A 397 0.66 18.66 15.43
C VAL A 397 0.04 19.93 14.84
N GLN A 398 -0.46 19.84 13.61
CA GLN A 398 -1.07 20.94 12.87
C GLN A 398 -2.59 20.81 12.78
N TRP A 399 -3.11 19.58 12.82
CA TRP A 399 -4.54 19.30 12.75
C TRP A 399 -4.83 17.93 13.37
N SER A 400 -6.05 17.73 13.86
CA SER A 400 -6.54 16.40 14.23
C SER A 400 -8.05 16.35 14.35
N ASP A 401 -8.63 15.17 14.16
CA ASP A 401 -10.06 14.93 14.33
C ASP A 401 -10.33 13.52 14.88
N SER A 402 -11.50 13.33 15.47
CA SER A 402 -11.98 12.06 16.02
C SER A 402 -12.57 11.17 14.93
N VAL A 403 -12.32 9.87 15.05
CA VAL A 403 -12.87 8.85 14.14
C VAL A 403 -13.42 7.66 14.93
N PRO A 404 -14.41 6.91 14.41
CA PRO A 404 -14.97 5.74 15.08
C PRO A 404 -14.00 4.55 15.04
N GLY A 405 -13.38 4.23 16.18
CA GLY A 405 -12.42 3.14 16.31
C GLY A 405 -11.01 3.53 15.87
N ASN A 406 -10.06 2.61 16.04
CA ASN A 406 -8.67 2.85 15.65
C ASN A 406 -8.52 2.96 14.12
N PRO A 407 -7.88 4.02 13.57
CA PRO A 407 -7.54 4.12 12.15
C PRO A 407 -6.39 3.17 11.80
N LEU A 408 -6.69 2.15 11.00
CA LEU A 408 -5.73 1.12 10.58
C LEU A 408 -5.29 1.29 9.13
N GLY A 409 -6.05 2.03 8.31
CA GLY A 409 -5.69 2.38 6.94
C GLY A 409 -5.78 3.90 6.73
N LEU A 410 -4.76 4.46 6.09
CA LEU A 410 -4.73 5.85 5.66
C LEU A 410 -4.32 5.90 4.20
N ALA A 411 -4.92 6.82 3.44
CA ALA A 411 -4.52 7.14 2.07
C ALA A 411 -4.74 8.63 1.83
N VAL A 412 -3.88 9.25 1.03
CA VAL A 412 -4.12 10.60 0.48
C VAL A 412 -4.21 10.47 -1.02
N ALA A 413 -5.37 10.85 -1.56
CA ALA A 413 -5.65 10.85 -2.98
C ALA A 413 -6.78 11.84 -3.25
N ASN A 414 -6.82 12.39 -4.46
CA ASN A 414 -7.90 13.26 -4.92
C ASN A 414 -8.27 14.41 -3.95
N GLY A 415 -7.25 15.10 -3.42
CA GLY A 415 -7.41 16.24 -2.53
C GLY A 415 -8.01 15.90 -1.17
N ALA A 416 -7.99 14.63 -0.77
CA ALA A 416 -8.59 14.16 0.46
C ALA A 416 -7.72 13.14 1.21
N LEU A 417 -7.82 13.17 2.53
CA LEU A 417 -7.35 12.13 3.42
C LEU A 417 -8.48 11.12 3.62
N LEU A 418 -8.25 9.88 3.22
CA LEU A 418 -9.13 8.75 3.47
C LEU A 418 -8.66 7.97 4.69
N VAL A 419 -9.59 7.62 5.57
CA VAL A 419 -9.32 6.96 6.85
C VAL A 419 -10.21 5.73 7.00
N SER A 420 -9.59 4.56 7.03
CA SER A 420 -10.24 3.27 7.29
C SER A 420 -10.00 2.84 8.73
N THR A 421 -11.07 2.50 9.46
CA THR A 421 -10.98 2.16 10.88
C THR A 421 -11.27 0.68 11.17
N GLU A 422 -10.95 0.24 12.38
CA GLU A 422 -11.22 -1.13 12.85
C GLU A 422 -12.71 -1.49 12.94
N THR A 423 -13.60 -0.48 12.94
CA THR A 423 -15.06 -0.70 12.88
C THR A 423 -15.54 -0.91 11.44
N GLY A 424 -14.64 -0.77 10.45
CA GLY A 424 -14.93 -0.77 9.02
C GLY A 424 -15.41 0.56 8.49
N ALA A 425 -15.48 1.60 9.32
CA ALA A 425 -15.82 2.93 8.83
C ALA A 425 -14.75 3.44 7.87
N ILE A 426 -15.20 4.14 6.82
CA ILE A 426 -14.34 4.85 5.88
C ILE A 426 -14.75 6.32 5.91
N LEU A 427 -13.81 7.20 6.18
CA LEU A 427 -14.03 8.65 6.28
C LEU A 427 -13.18 9.37 5.25
N SER A 428 -13.70 10.46 4.70
CA SER A 428 -12.94 11.39 3.87
C SER A 428 -12.87 12.74 4.57
N PHE A 429 -11.66 13.29 4.64
CA PHE A 429 -11.39 14.63 5.12
C PHE A 429 -10.73 15.44 4.01
N SER A 430 -11.22 16.65 3.77
CA SER A 430 -10.63 17.56 2.78
C SER A 430 -10.67 18.99 3.29
N GLN A 431 -10.08 19.93 2.55
CA GLN A 431 -10.36 21.34 2.80
C GLN A 431 -11.87 21.59 2.73
N GLU A 432 -12.37 22.44 3.61
CA GLU A 432 -13.72 22.95 3.48
C GLU A 432 -13.84 23.66 2.14
N SER A 433 -14.70 23.12 1.29
CA SER A 433 -15.16 23.83 0.14
C SER A 433 -16.67 23.96 0.25
N LYS A 434 -17.17 25.19 0.11
CA LYS A 434 -18.61 25.47 -0.02
C LYS A 434 -19.21 24.86 -1.30
N TYR A 435 -18.37 24.32 -2.18
CA TYR A 435 -18.73 23.70 -3.45
C TYR A 435 -17.89 22.43 -3.64
N PRO A 436 -18.43 21.27 -4.05
CA PRO A 436 -17.60 20.14 -4.45
C PRO A 436 -16.58 20.63 -5.49
N SER A 437 -15.33 20.14 -5.42
CA SER A 437 -14.24 20.50 -6.32
C SER A 437 -14.77 20.57 -7.75
N ALA A 438 -14.75 21.76 -8.33
CA ALA A 438 -15.17 21.98 -9.69
C ALA A 438 -14.15 21.33 -10.64
N TRP A 439 -14.26 20.01 -10.84
CA TRP A 439 -13.91 19.42 -12.13
C TRP A 439 -15.02 19.78 -13.11
N ILE A 440 -15.04 21.07 -13.47
CA ILE A 440 -15.63 21.49 -14.72
C ILE A 440 -14.61 21.08 -15.78
N LEU A 441 -15.03 20.12 -16.60
CA LEU A 441 -14.50 19.77 -17.92
C LEU A 441 -13.67 20.88 -18.55
N TYR A 442 -12.43 20.57 -18.95
CA TYR A 442 -11.82 21.10 -20.16
C TYR A 442 -11.19 19.96 -20.94
#